data_AF-A0A328SS18-F1
#
_entry.id   AF-A0A328SS18-F1
#
_cell.length_a   1.000
_cell.length_b   1.000
_cell.length_c   1.000
_cell.angle_alpha   90.00
_cell.angle_beta   90.00
_cell.angle_gamma   90.00
#
_symmetry.space_group_name_H-M   'P 1'
#
loop_
_entity.id
_entity.type
_entity.pdbx_description
1 polymer ?
#
loop_
_entity_poly.entity_id
_entity_poly.type
_entity_poly.pdbx_seq_one_letter_code
_entity_poly.pdbx_strand_id
1 'polypeptide(L)'
;MSTLAIPMLLGFTGGMALTLALRGTLRRHFGARSAYGAWLLPLATALAPCLPTASWTPHWSVTLPTLHATGVHQATGGSNLHVASMLMMVWAIVAVARMLRLLWQFVRVRRDMSPLPDALRQQLQRVLPTFPATRVRTHPLGPAVIAGWPSRVLLPADFASRFGRRQQRLILLHEQTHLRRGDAWWNLLAETLCALLWFHPFIGFARNRFRMDQELACDACVLRARPGDRRDYAHALLRGIERPAIPALATWLDEPHLKERLRMIHTRAHHATRTRSGLVALTLLIAGSAFAAHAMQASSHESKPATAPVVFAKGHMPPAPVYPESAKKNRQEGTVIVLAKVGTDGRILSAKPEPGKVAPALVDAAVQAVSSWTVKPARDAQGNPVTAWVKIPIKFALGDDKNAGKKPTST
;
A
#
# COMPACT_ATOMS: atom_id res chain seq x y z
N MET A 1 -5.25 0.96 -18.88
CA MET A 1 -5.21 0.47 -17.48
C MET A 1 -5.71 1.59 -16.60
N SER A 2 -6.53 1.31 -15.57
CA SER A 2 -7.05 2.36 -14.67
C SER A 2 -5.86 3.11 -14.06
N THR A 3 -5.91 4.44 -14.11
CA THR A 3 -4.86 5.36 -13.62
C THR A 3 -4.48 5.13 -12.15
N LEU A 4 -5.32 4.42 -11.40
CA LEU A 4 -5.16 4.14 -9.96
C LEU A 4 -4.43 2.83 -9.65
N ALA A 5 -4.40 1.84 -10.55
CA ALA A 5 -3.92 0.49 -10.20
C ALA A 5 -2.45 0.45 -9.76
N ILE A 6 -1.58 1.19 -10.46
CA ILE A 6 -0.14 1.28 -10.13
C ILE A 6 0.07 2.00 -8.79
N PRO A 7 -0.51 3.20 -8.55
CA PRO A 7 -0.45 3.85 -7.24
C PRO A 7 -0.94 2.98 -6.09
N MET A 8 -2.06 2.25 -6.27
CA MET A 8 -2.59 1.35 -5.24
C MET A 8 -1.62 0.21 -4.92
N LEU A 9 -1.00 -0.39 -5.95
CA LEU A 9 -0.02 -1.45 -5.77
C LEU A 9 1.24 -0.93 -5.05
N LEU A 10 1.75 0.24 -5.45
CA LEU A 10 2.90 0.86 -4.79
C LEU A 10 2.61 1.20 -3.33
N GLY A 11 1.44 1.77 -3.05
CA GLY A 11 0.96 2.03 -1.69
C GLY A 11 0.92 0.75 -0.86
N PHE A 12 0.27 -0.30 -1.39
CA PHE A 12 0.19 -1.61 -0.75
C PHE A 12 1.59 -2.18 -0.42
N THR A 13 2.51 -2.16 -1.39
CA THR A 13 3.88 -2.67 -1.21
C THR A 13 4.65 -1.84 -0.16
N GLY A 14 4.53 -0.51 -0.20
CA GLY A 14 5.17 0.39 0.78
C GLY A 14 4.64 0.17 2.20
N GLY A 15 3.32 0.12 2.36
CA GLY A 15 2.68 -0.18 3.65
C GLY A 15 3.08 -1.56 4.17
N MET A 16 3.16 -2.57 3.30
CA MET A 16 3.62 -3.91 3.67
C MET A 16 5.08 -3.95 4.11
N ALA A 17 5.98 -3.27 3.40
CA ALA A 17 7.38 -3.16 3.78
C ALA A 17 7.52 -2.49 5.15
N LEU A 18 6.78 -1.40 5.39
CA LEU A 18 6.78 -0.67 6.66
C LEU A 18 6.24 -1.53 7.81
N THR A 19 5.16 -2.28 7.61
CA THR A 19 4.65 -3.24 8.60
C THR A 19 5.69 -4.32 8.90
N LEU A 20 6.32 -4.90 7.89
CA LEU A 20 7.35 -5.93 8.06
C LEU A 20 8.55 -5.43 8.86
N ALA A 21 8.98 -4.18 8.63
CA ALA A 21 10.07 -3.55 9.37
C ALA A 21 9.67 -3.26 10.83
N LEU A 22 8.47 -2.72 11.08
CA LEU A 22 8.07 -2.22 12.39
C LEU A 22 7.44 -3.27 13.30
N ARG A 23 6.90 -4.39 12.78
CA ARG A 23 6.15 -5.38 13.57
C ARG A 23 6.93 -5.91 14.78
N GLY A 24 8.25 -6.09 14.64
CA GLY A 24 9.10 -6.59 15.73
C GLY A 24 9.22 -5.58 16.87
N THR A 25 9.45 -4.32 16.52
CA THR A 25 9.53 -3.19 17.45
C THR A 25 8.18 -2.95 18.12
N LEU A 26 7.09 -2.94 17.35
CA LEU A 26 5.73 -2.79 17.86
C LEU A 26 5.40 -3.90 18.85
N ARG A 27 5.74 -5.15 18.53
CA ARG A 27 5.51 -6.27 19.43
C ARG A 27 6.28 -6.14 20.74
N ARG A 28 7.55 -5.71 20.69
CA ARG A 28 8.41 -5.56 21.88
C ARG A 28 7.97 -4.44 22.81
N HIS A 29 7.49 -3.31 22.27
CA HIS A 29 7.17 -2.13 23.08
C HIS A 29 5.70 -2.05 23.46
N PHE A 30 4.80 -2.47 22.58
CA PHE A 30 3.36 -2.29 22.71
C PHE A 30 2.57 -3.61 22.79
N GLY A 31 3.22 -4.74 22.56
CA GLY A 31 2.64 -6.08 22.61
C GLY A 31 2.14 -6.60 21.26
N ALA A 32 1.81 -7.90 21.24
CA ALA A 32 1.44 -8.62 20.01
C ALA A 32 0.19 -8.06 19.30
N ARG A 33 -0.77 -7.49 20.05
CA ARG A 33 -1.98 -6.91 19.47
C ARG A 33 -1.70 -5.71 18.56
N SER A 34 -0.74 -4.86 18.94
CA SER A 34 -0.36 -3.70 18.13
C SER A 34 0.42 -4.12 16.88
N ALA A 35 1.29 -5.13 17.01
CA ALA A 35 1.98 -5.71 15.86
C ALA A 35 0.99 -6.35 14.86
N TYR A 36 -0.03 -7.06 15.34
CA TYR A 36 -1.09 -7.59 14.49
C TYR A 36 -1.90 -6.45 13.83
N GLY A 37 -2.27 -5.41 14.58
CA GLY A 37 -2.99 -4.26 14.04
C GLY A 37 -2.24 -3.49 12.94
N ALA A 38 -0.90 -3.53 12.95
CA ALA A 38 -0.06 -2.91 11.91
C ALA A 38 -0.27 -3.50 10.51
N TRP A 39 -0.90 -4.67 10.40
CA TRP A 39 -1.27 -5.26 9.11
C TRP A 39 -2.47 -4.58 8.43
N LEU A 40 -3.09 -3.57 9.04
CA LEU A 40 -4.03 -2.67 8.36
C LEU A 40 -3.33 -1.64 7.46
N LEU A 41 -2.04 -1.37 7.70
CA LEU A 41 -1.26 -0.37 6.99
C LEU A 41 -1.16 -0.61 5.46
N PRO A 42 -0.93 -1.84 4.96
CA PRO A 42 -0.90 -2.10 3.51
C PRO A 42 -2.25 -1.80 2.85
N LEU A 43 -3.37 -2.09 3.53
CA LEU A 43 -4.70 -1.78 3.00
C LEU A 43 -4.97 -0.27 3.00
N ALA A 44 -4.63 0.41 4.10
CA ALA A 44 -4.83 1.86 4.21
C ALA A 44 -4.02 2.64 3.16
N THR A 45 -2.75 2.27 2.97
CA THR A 45 -1.87 2.90 1.97
C THR A 45 -2.25 2.54 0.54
N ALA A 46 -2.78 1.34 0.29
CA ALA A 46 -3.34 0.96 -1.01
C ALA A 46 -4.59 1.77 -1.38
N LEU A 47 -5.39 2.18 -0.39
CA LEU A 47 -6.62 2.95 -0.60
C LEU A 47 -6.40 4.48 -0.62
N ALA A 48 -5.22 4.95 -0.23
CA ALA A 48 -4.88 6.38 -0.21
C ALA A 48 -5.09 7.09 -1.57
N PRO A 49 -4.80 6.46 -2.73
CA PRO A 49 -5.09 7.04 -4.05
C PRO A 49 -6.57 7.25 -4.36
N CYS A 50 -7.48 6.58 -3.65
CA CYS A 50 -8.91 6.72 -3.83
C CYS A 50 -9.49 7.90 -3.03
N LEU A 51 -8.69 8.55 -2.18
CA LEU A 51 -9.12 9.72 -1.43
C LEU A 51 -9.15 10.94 -2.36
N PRO A 52 -10.14 11.84 -2.24
CA PRO A 52 -10.19 13.05 -3.04
C PRO A 52 -8.95 13.92 -2.74
N THR A 53 -8.27 14.39 -3.79
CA THR A 53 -7.13 15.30 -3.65
C THR A 53 -7.60 16.60 -3.03
N ALA A 54 -7.25 16.83 -1.76
CA ALA A 54 -7.33 18.16 -1.19
C ALA A 54 -6.43 19.09 -2.03
N SER A 55 -6.94 20.24 -2.44
CA SER A 55 -6.19 21.31 -3.13
C SER A 55 -5.12 21.96 -2.25
N TRP A 56 -4.70 21.30 -1.17
CA TRP A 56 -3.76 21.81 -0.20
C TRP A 56 -2.35 21.46 -0.65
N THR A 57 -1.67 22.43 -1.27
CA THR A 57 -0.24 22.36 -1.54
C THR A 57 0.52 22.89 -0.33
N PRO A 58 1.20 22.05 0.48
CA PRO A 58 2.11 22.56 1.49
C PRO A 58 3.20 23.40 0.81
N HIS A 59 3.47 24.58 1.35
CA HIS A 59 4.53 25.49 0.87
C HIS A 59 5.94 24.94 1.14
N TRP A 60 6.05 23.91 1.98
CA TRP A 60 7.27 23.14 2.17
C TRP A 60 7.23 21.92 1.24
N SER A 61 8.18 21.85 0.30
CA SER A 61 8.42 20.66 -0.51
C SER A 61 9.67 19.97 0.01
N VAL A 62 9.53 18.78 0.62
CA VAL A 62 10.69 17.89 0.82
C VAL A 62 11.00 17.25 -0.52
N THR A 63 12.10 17.66 -1.13
CA THR A 63 12.65 17.03 -2.33
C THR A 63 13.25 15.70 -1.93
N LEU A 64 12.42 14.64 -1.87
CA LEU A 64 12.96 13.29 -1.86
C LEU A 64 13.65 13.07 -3.22
N PRO A 65 14.86 12.48 -3.26
CA PRO A 65 15.44 12.05 -4.52
C PRO A 65 14.48 11.03 -5.14
N THR A 66 13.69 11.49 -6.10
CA THR A 66 12.91 10.61 -6.95
C THR A 66 13.94 9.78 -7.72
N LEU A 67 13.97 8.48 -7.43
CA LEU A 67 14.50 7.51 -8.39
C LEU A 67 13.69 7.72 -9.66
N HIS A 68 14.26 8.48 -10.58
CA HIS A 68 13.71 8.60 -11.91
C HIS A 68 13.85 7.19 -12.49
N ALA A 69 12.73 6.48 -12.58
CA ALA A 69 12.66 5.38 -13.53
C ALA A 69 13.00 6.01 -14.87
N THR A 70 14.21 5.75 -15.35
CA THR A 70 14.64 6.11 -16.69
C THR A 70 13.53 5.66 -17.62
N GLY A 71 12.94 6.64 -18.31
CA GLY A 71 11.65 6.48 -18.96
C GLY A 71 11.63 5.19 -19.78
N VAL A 72 10.61 4.36 -19.53
CA VAL A 72 10.16 3.42 -20.54
C VAL A 72 9.94 4.26 -21.79
N HIS A 73 10.76 4.05 -22.83
CA HIS A 73 10.57 4.65 -24.14
C HIS A 73 9.08 4.51 -24.49
N GLN A 74 8.43 5.60 -24.91
CA GLN A 74 7.13 5.49 -25.57
C GLN A 74 7.34 4.66 -26.83
N ALA A 75 7.12 3.37 -26.70
CA ALA A 75 7.23 2.44 -27.80
C ALA A 75 6.06 2.73 -28.76
N THR A 76 6.43 2.95 -30.02
CA THR A 76 5.56 3.20 -31.15
C THR A 76 4.39 2.21 -31.17
N GLY A 77 3.18 2.75 -31.35
CA GLY A 77 1.90 2.04 -31.24
C GLY A 77 1.78 0.90 -32.26
N GLY A 78 1.31 -0.25 -31.77
CA GLY A 78 1.00 -1.43 -32.57
C GLY A 78 1.18 -2.73 -31.78
N SER A 79 2.41 -3.02 -31.35
CA SER A 79 2.77 -4.31 -30.73
C SER A 79 2.53 -4.38 -29.21
N ASN A 80 2.59 -3.26 -28.49
CA ASN A 80 2.50 -3.25 -27.02
C ASN A 80 1.11 -3.55 -26.46
N LEU A 81 0.04 -3.30 -27.24
CA LEU A 81 -1.32 -3.58 -26.80
C LEU A 81 -1.57 -5.08 -26.71
N HIS A 82 -1.03 -5.84 -27.66
CA HIS A 82 -1.10 -7.30 -27.66
C HIS A 82 -0.35 -7.89 -26.45
N VAL A 83 0.89 -7.45 -26.20
CA VAL A 83 1.66 -7.94 -25.03
C VAL A 83 0.96 -7.61 -23.71
N ALA A 84 0.48 -6.38 -23.53
CA ALA A 84 -0.25 -6.00 -22.33
C ALA A 84 -1.53 -6.81 -22.13
N SER A 85 -2.28 -7.06 -23.21
CA SER A 85 -3.50 -7.89 -23.17
C SER A 85 -3.18 -9.36 -22.83
N MET A 86 -2.10 -9.92 -23.39
CA MET A 86 -1.64 -11.28 -23.08
C MET A 86 -1.24 -11.40 -21.62
N LEU A 87 -0.46 -10.44 -21.08
CA LEU A 87 -0.08 -10.43 -19.67
C LEU A 87 -1.30 -10.33 -18.75
N MET A 88 -2.29 -9.51 -19.12
CA MET A 88 -3.53 -9.38 -18.35
C MET A 88 -4.35 -10.67 -18.37
N MET A 89 -4.38 -11.36 -19.52
CA MET A 89 -5.04 -12.66 -19.65
C MET A 89 -4.35 -13.74 -18.81
N VAL A 90 -3.01 -13.80 -18.84
CA VAL A 90 -2.23 -14.72 -17.98
C VAL A 90 -2.50 -14.41 -16.50
N TRP A 91 -2.46 -13.14 -16.11
CA TRP A 91 -2.79 -12.72 -14.75
C TRP A 91 -4.19 -13.18 -14.35
N ALA A 92 -5.21 -12.95 -15.20
CA ALA A 92 -6.59 -13.31 -14.93
C ALA A 92 -6.78 -14.83 -14.82
N ILE A 93 -6.20 -15.61 -15.73
CA ILE A 93 -6.27 -17.09 -15.71
C ILE A 93 -5.69 -17.62 -14.40
N VAL A 94 -4.49 -17.16 -14.01
CA VAL A 94 -3.84 -17.63 -12.78
C VAL A 94 -4.63 -17.18 -11.54
N ALA A 95 -5.10 -15.94 -11.50
CA ALA A 95 -5.90 -15.42 -10.39
C ALA A 95 -7.21 -16.21 -10.23
N VAL A 96 -7.94 -16.45 -11.33
CA VAL A 96 -9.19 -17.24 -11.34
C VAL A 96 -8.92 -18.67 -10.91
N ALA A 97 -7.90 -19.34 -11.45
CA ALA A 97 -7.55 -20.70 -11.06
C ALA A 97 -7.24 -20.81 -9.55
N ARG A 98 -6.50 -19.85 -9.00
CA ARG A 98 -6.22 -19.78 -7.55
C ARG A 98 -7.47 -19.49 -6.73
N MET A 99 -8.38 -18.64 -7.22
CA MET A 99 -9.63 -18.32 -6.54
C MET A 99 -10.60 -19.50 -6.53
N LEU A 100 -10.76 -20.20 -7.66
CA LEU A 100 -11.57 -21.42 -7.77
C LEU A 100 -11.02 -22.52 -6.87
N ARG A 101 -9.70 -22.65 -6.78
CA ARG A 101 -9.04 -23.56 -5.84
C ARG A 101 -9.39 -23.22 -4.38
N LEU A 102 -9.28 -21.94 -4.00
CA LEU A 102 -9.65 -21.46 -2.66
C LEU A 102 -11.12 -21.70 -2.34
N LEU A 103 -12.01 -21.47 -3.32
CA LEU A 103 -13.44 -21.73 -3.18
C LEU A 103 -13.73 -23.23 -3.02
N TRP A 104 -13.17 -24.08 -3.88
CA TRP A 104 -13.34 -25.53 -3.81
C TRP A 104 -12.90 -26.08 -2.45
N GLN A 105 -11.78 -25.59 -1.96
CA GLN A 105 -11.24 -25.89 -0.64
C GLN A 105 -12.19 -25.47 0.50
N PHE A 106 -12.70 -24.26 0.44
CA PHE A 106 -13.67 -23.74 1.40
C PHE A 106 -14.96 -24.57 1.42
N VAL A 107 -15.47 -24.93 0.23
CA VAL A 107 -16.65 -25.78 0.07
C VAL A 107 -16.39 -27.18 0.62
N ARG A 108 -15.24 -27.78 0.31
CA ARG A 108 -14.86 -29.12 0.80
C ARG A 108 -14.84 -29.17 2.33
N VAL A 109 -14.14 -28.24 2.98
CA VAL A 109 -14.12 -28.19 4.46
C VAL A 109 -15.53 -28.01 5.03
N ARG A 110 -16.39 -27.19 4.40
CA ARG A 110 -17.80 -27.03 4.82
C ARG A 110 -18.67 -28.26 4.63
N ARG A 111 -18.42 -29.04 3.58
CA ARG A 111 -19.12 -30.28 3.29
C ARG A 111 -18.74 -31.39 4.28
N ASP A 112 -17.46 -31.44 4.66
CA ASP A 112 -16.91 -32.48 5.55
C ASP A 112 -17.17 -32.20 7.05
N MET A 113 -17.86 -31.11 7.39
CA MET A 113 -18.26 -30.79 8.77
C MET A 113 -19.39 -31.68 9.26
N SER A 114 -19.22 -32.31 10.42
CA SER A 114 -20.29 -33.02 11.11
C SER A 114 -20.86 -32.23 12.30
N PRO A 115 -22.10 -32.51 12.73
CA PRO A 115 -22.68 -31.92 13.93
C PRO A 115 -21.82 -32.20 15.17
N LEU A 116 -21.84 -31.29 16.14
CA LEU A 116 -21.16 -31.49 17.42
C LEU A 116 -21.95 -32.49 18.28
N PRO A 117 -21.36 -33.62 18.72
CA PRO A 117 -22.00 -34.59 19.61
C PRO A 117 -22.49 -33.93 20.91
N ASP A 118 -23.64 -34.34 21.42
CA ASP A 118 -24.26 -33.69 22.59
C ASP A 118 -23.42 -33.83 23.86
N ALA A 119 -22.75 -34.97 24.05
CA ALA A 119 -21.80 -35.16 25.15
C ALA A 119 -20.67 -34.13 25.13
N LEU A 120 -20.07 -33.90 23.95
CA LEU A 120 -19.04 -32.88 23.78
C LEU A 120 -19.62 -31.48 23.98
N ARG A 121 -20.81 -31.18 23.43
CA ARG A 121 -21.51 -29.90 23.62
C ARG A 121 -21.69 -29.57 25.10
N GLN A 122 -22.21 -30.50 25.89
CA GLN A 122 -22.40 -30.33 27.33
C GLN A 122 -21.05 -30.11 28.04
N GLN A 123 -20.01 -30.85 27.64
CA GLN A 123 -18.68 -30.67 28.20
C GLN A 123 -18.12 -29.27 27.91
N LEU A 124 -18.25 -28.77 26.67
CA LEU A 124 -17.82 -27.41 26.31
C LEU A 124 -18.53 -26.36 27.17
N GLN A 125 -19.85 -26.52 27.39
CA GLN A 125 -20.64 -25.63 28.25
C GLN A 125 -20.18 -25.67 29.71
N ARG A 126 -19.80 -26.83 30.25
CA ARG A 126 -19.23 -26.94 31.61
C ARG A 126 -17.85 -26.28 31.71
N VAL A 127 -17.02 -26.41 30.67
CA VAL A 127 -15.63 -25.91 30.67
C VAL A 127 -15.57 -24.39 30.44
N LEU A 128 -16.38 -23.87 29.52
CA LEU A 128 -16.47 -22.46 29.20
C LEU A 128 -17.92 -22.09 28.83
N PRO A 129 -18.75 -21.71 29.81
CA PRO A 129 -20.18 -21.42 29.59
C PRO A 129 -20.46 -20.32 28.56
N THR A 130 -19.54 -19.37 28.41
CA THR A 130 -19.65 -18.27 27.42
C THR A 130 -19.30 -18.69 25.99
N PHE A 131 -18.86 -19.93 25.78
CA PHE A 131 -18.45 -20.42 24.46
C PHE A 131 -19.68 -20.71 23.58
N PRO A 132 -19.74 -20.18 22.35
CA PRO A 132 -20.91 -20.32 21.49
C PRO A 132 -20.97 -21.72 20.86
N ALA A 133 -21.41 -22.72 21.62
CA ALA A 133 -21.45 -24.12 21.22
C ALA A 133 -22.30 -24.37 19.95
N THR A 134 -23.29 -23.51 19.67
CA THR A 134 -24.10 -23.56 18.45
C THR A 134 -23.32 -23.30 17.16
N ARG A 135 -22.18 -22.61 17.25
CA ARG A 135 -21.27 -22.32 16.13
C ARG A 135 -20.17 -23.36 15.96
N VAL A 136 -20.21 -24.45 16.73
CA VAL A 136 -19.17 -25.49 16.70
C VAL A 136 -19.59 -26.63 15.79
N ARG A 137 -18.63 -27.16 15.05
CA ARG A 137 -18.73 -28.36 14.21
C ARG A 137 -17.55 -29.28 14.48
N THR A 138 -17.78 -30.57 14.26
CA THR A 138 -16.71 -31.57 14.37
C THR A 138 -16.00 -31.67 13.02
N HIS A 139 -14.67 -31.60 13.04
CA HIS A 139 -13.82 -31.71 11.85
C HIS A 139 -12.37 -32.06 12.24
N PRO A 140 -11.68 -32.98 11.52
CA PRO A 140 -10.33 -33.42 11.88
C PRO A 140 -9.24 -32.34 11.78
N LEU A 141 -9.48 -31.28 10.98
CA LEU A 141 -8.55 -30.14 10.87
C LEU A 141 -8.63 -29.14 12.03
N GLY A 142 -9.52 -29.34 13.01
CA GLY A 142 -9.61 -28.50 14.20
C GLY A 142 -8.49 -28.80 15.23
N PRO A 143 -8.31 -27.98 16.28
CA PRO A 143 -9.06 -26.76 16.58
C PRO A 143 -8.74 -25.63 15.58
N ALA A 144 -9.77 -24.99 15.02
CA ALA A 144 -9.62 -23.86 14.10
C ALA A 144 -10.95 -23.08 13.92
N VAL A 145 -10.89 -21.84 13.42
CA VAL A 145 -12.06 -21.07 13.03
C VAL A 145 -12.11 -20.88 11.52
N ILE A 146 -13.27 -21.14 10.91
CA ILE A 146 -13.50 -20.96 9.47
C ILE A 146 -14.49 -19.82 9.21
N ALA A 147 -14.22 -19.05 8.15
CA ALA A 147 -15.01 -17.90 7.73
C ALA A 147 -16.39 -18.29 7.18
N GLY A 148 -17.29 -17.32 7.11
CA GLY A 148 -18.59 -17.35 6.45
C GLY A 148 -19.73 -16.90 7.37
N TRP A 149 -20.98 -17.09 6.96
CA TRP A 149 -22.14 -16.58 7.70
C TRP A 149 -23.01 -17.73 8.23
N PRO A 150 -22.99 -18.05 9.55
CA PRO A 150 -22.02 -17.56 10.55
C PRO A 150 -20.65 -18.25 10.42
N SER A 151 -19.61 -17.62 10.97
CA SER A 151 -18.29 -18.24 11.17
C SER A 151 -18.41 -19.39 12.16
N ARG A 152 -17.68 -20.48 11.94
CA ARG A 152 -17.79 -21.71 12.73
C ARG A 152 -16.46 -22.09 13.36
N VAL A 153 -16.50 -22.65 14.55
CA VAL A 153 -15.34 -23.28 15.20
C VAL A 153 -15.36 -24.77 14.86
N LEU A 154 -14.21 -25.28 14.45
CA LEU A 154 -13.96 -26.67 14.14
C LEU A 154 -13.21 -27.29 15.30
N LEU A 155 -13.72 -28.39 15.85
CA LEU A 155 -13.02 -29.18 16.86
C LEU A 155 -12.88 -30.63 16.37
N PRO A 156 -11.76 -31.29 16.64
CA PRO A 156 -11.62 -32.69 16.31
C PRO A 156 -12.43 -33.55 17.29
N ALA A 157 -12.85 -34.74 16.87
CA ALA A 157 -13.75 -35.59 17.67
C ALA A 157 -13.10 -36.06 18.99
N ASP A 158 -11.77 -36.21 18.99
CA ASP A 158 -10.93 -36.59 20.12
C ASP A 158 -10.57 -35.41 21.04
N PHE A 159 -11.10 -34.20 20.80
CA PHE A 159 -10.74 -33.00 21.58
C PHE A 159 -10.92 -33.20 23.10
N ALA A 160 -11.99 -33.87 23.51
CA ALA A 160 -12.29 -34.12 24.91
C ALA A 160 -11.31 -35.09 25.59
N SER A 161 -10.84 -36.11 24.87
CA SER A 161 -9.92 -37.12 25.39
C SER A 161 -8.46 -36.66 25.33
N ARG A 162 -8.11 -35.84 24.32
CA ARG A 162 -6.74 -35.36 24.08
C ARG A 162 -6.26 -34.32 25.11
N PHE A 163 -7.17 -33.49 25.60
CA PHE A 163 -6.83 -32.37 26.47
C PHE A 163 -7.52 -32.47 27.83
N GLY A 164 -6.80 -32.15 28.91
CA GLY A 164 -7.41 -32.03 30.24
C GLY A 164 -8.35 -30.80 30.33
N ARG A 165 -9.24 -30.75 31.32
CA ARG A 165 -10.26 -29.66 31.44
C ARG A 165 -9.67 -28.24 31.41
N ARG A 166 -8.52 -28.02 32.08
CA ARG A 166 -7.82 -26.73 32.05
C ARG A 166 -7.30 -26.39 30.64
N GLN A 167 -6.67 -27.35 29.98
CA GLN A 167 -6.15 -27.19 28.61
C GLN A 167 -7.30 -26.94 27.61
N GLN A 168 -8.40 -27.69 27.71
CA GLN A 168 -9.59 -27.46 26.91
C GLN A 168 -10.09 -26.02 27.09
N ARG A 169 -10.18 -25.52 28.33
CA ARG A 169 -10.61 -24.13 28.59
C ARG A 169 -9.71 -23.11 27.90
N LEU A 170 -8.40 -23.33 27.90
CA LEU A 170 -7.43 -22.43 27.27
C LEU A 170 -7.54 -22.45 25.74
N ILE A 171 -7.70 -23.63 25.13
CA ILE A 171 -7.92 -23.77 23.69
C ILE A 171 -9.25 -23.13 23.28
N LEU A 172 -10.33 -23.36 24.04
CA LEU A 172 -11.62 -22.75 23.74
C LEU A 172 -11.59 -21.22 23.88
N LEU A 173 -10.85 -20.68 24.86
CA LEU A 173 -10.61 -19.23 24.95
C LEU A 173 -9.83 -18.68 23.75
N HIS A 174 -8.87 -19.47 23.23
CA HIS A 174 -8.13 -19.14 22.01
C HIS A 174 -9.07 -19.10 20.80
N GLU A 175 -9.82 -20.16 20.54
CA GLU A 175 -10.78 -20.21 19.42
C GLU A 175 -11.89 -19.15 19.54
N GLN A 176 -12.38 -18.88 20.74
CA GLN A 176 -13.34 -17.81 20.99
C GLN A 176 -12.75 -16.44 20.66
N THR A 177 -11.45 -16.23 20.88
CA THR A 177 -10.76 -14.99 20.53
C THR A 177 -10.72 -14.78 19.02
N HIS A 178 -10.39 -15.82 18.25
CA HIS A 178 -10.47 -15.79 16.79
C HIS A 178 -11.88 -15.49 16.29
N LEU A 179 -12.88 -16.17 16.85
CA LEU A 179 -14.28 -15.99 16.48
C LEU A 179 -14.77 -14.55 16.77
N ARG A 180 -14.45 -14.00 17.94
CA ARG A 180 -14.84 -12.63 18.33
C ARG A 180 -14.15 -11.55 17.49
N ARG A 181 -12.90 -11.76 17.10
CA ARG A 181 -12.14 -10.81 16.27
C ARG A 181 -12.43 -10.92 14.78
N GLY A 182 -13.13 -11.98 14.36
CA GLY A 182 -13.35 -12.26 12.94
C GLY A 182 -12.06 -12.64 12.20
N ASP A 183 -11.08 -13.23 12.89
CA ASP A 183 -9.76 -13.54 12.31
C ASP A 183 -9.85 -14.45 11.07
N ALA A 184 -10.86 -15.31 11.01
CA ALA A 184 -11.10 -16.15 9.83
C ALA A 184 -11.43 -15.34 8.56
N TRP A 185 -12.11 -14.19 8.68
CA TRP A 185 -12.37 -13.28 7.55
C TRP A 185 -11.09 -12.58 7.10
N TRP A 186 -10.24 -12.19 8.05
CA TRP A 186 -8.92 -11.62 7.72
C TRP A 186 -8.01 -12.65 7.03
N ASN A 187 -8.07 -13.92 7.44
CA ASN A 187 -7.36 -15.00 6.75
C ASN A 187 -7.89 -15.19 5.33
N LEU A 188 -9.22 -15.19 5.13
CA LEU A 188 -9.82 -15.26 3.80
C LEU A 188 -9.38 -14.09 2.92
N LEU A 189 -9.34 -12.87 3.46
CA LEU A 189 -8.83 -11.70 2.74
C LEU A 189 -7.35 -11.87 2.37
N ALA A 190 -6.51 -12.33 3.29
CA ALA A 190 -5.09 -12.57 3.03
C ALA A 190 -4.87 -13.62 1.92
N GLU A 191 -5.64 -14.72 1.91
CA GLU A 191 -5.59 -15.71 0.83
C GLU A 191 -6.07 -15.14 -0.51
N THR A 192 -7.13 -14.33 -0.48
CA THR A 192 -7.67 -13.64 -1.67
C THR A 192 -6.61 -12.71 -2.26
N LEU A 193 -5.93 -11.93 -1.42
CA LEU A 193 -4.82 -11.07 -1.85
C LEU A 193 -3.64 -11.88 -2.39
N CYS A 194 -3.30 -13.02 -1.79
CA CYS A 194 -2.26 -13.91 -2.32
C CYS A 194 -2.64 -14.51 -3.69
N ALA A 195 -3.93 -14.73 -3.95
CA ALA A 195 -4.42 -15.19 -5.25
C ALA A 195 -4.35 -14.08 -6.31
N LEU A 196 -4.76 -12.84 -5.96
CA LEU A 196 -4.77 -11.70 -6.89
C LEU A 196 -3.36 -11.15 -7.15
N LEU A 197 -2.52 -11.09 -6.12
CA LEU A 197 -1.16 -10.56 -6.16
C LEU A 197 -0.12 -11.69 -6.21
N TRP A 198 -0.44 -12.80 -6.88
CA TRP A 198 0.42 -13.99 -6.94
C TRP A 198 1.83 -13.71 -7.49
N PHE A 199 1.97 -12.69 -8.33
CA PHE A 199 3.24 -12.23 -8.91
C PHE A 199 4.06 -11.37 -7.94
N HIS A 200 3.47 -10.89 -6.84
CA HIS A 200 4.13 -10.01 -5.90
C HIS A 200 5.10 -10.80 -5.02
N PRO A 201 6.42 -10.53 -5.06
CA PRO A 201 7.45 -11.41 -4.48
C PRO A 201 7.31 -11.60 -2.97
N PHE A 202 6.84 -10.58 -2.25
CA PHE A 202 6.72 -10.62 -0.79
C PHE A 202 5.36 -11.09 -0.25
N ILE A 203 4.36 -11.37 -1.09
CA ILE A 203 2.98 -11.59 -0.59
C ILE A 203 2.86 -12.85 0.27
N GLY A 204 3.51 -13.95 -0.14
CA GLY A 204 3.49 -15.22 0.62
C GLY A 204 4.26 -15.10 1.94
N PHE A 205 5.38 -14.38 1.94
CA PHE A 205 6.12 -14.06 3.16
C PHE A 205 5.27 -13.22 4.12
N ALA A 206 4.63 -12.16 3.60
CA ALA A 206 3.76 -11.30 4.38
C ALA A 206 2.58 -12.06 4.98
N ARG A 207 1.93 -12.95 4.22
CA ARG A 207 0.87 -13.85 4.71
C ARG A 207 1.32 -14.68 5.92
N ASN A 208 2.50 -15.32 5.85
CA ASN A 208 3.01 -16.14 6.96
C ASN A 208 3.29 -15.27 8.20
N ARG A 209 3.80 -14.05 7.98
CA ARG A 209 4.12 -13.08 9.02
C ARG A 209 2.86 -12.50 9.67
N PHE A 210 1.83 -12.21 8.89
CA PHE A 210 0.50 -11.83 9.31
C PHE A 210 -0.13 -12.90 10.21
N ARG A 211 -0.14 -14.18 9.76
CA ARG A 211 -0.66 -15.31 10.55
C ARG A 211 0.08 -15.46 11.88
N MET A 212 1.41 -15.35 11.87
CA MET A 212 2.20 -15.40 13.09
C MET A 212 1.82 -14.30 14.10
N ASP A 213 1.68 -13.05 13.65
CA ASP A 213 1.29 -11.95 14.54
C ASP A 213 -0.16 -12.10 15.02
N GLN A 214 -1.05 -12.71 14.21
CA GLN A 214 -2.42 -13.06 14.58
C GLN A 214 -2.46 -14.07 15.74
N GLU A 215 -1.71 -15.18 15.61
CA GLU A 215 -1.61 -16.22 16.65
C GLU A 215 -1.03 -15.65 17.95
N LEU A 216 0.05 -14.87 17.87
CA LEU A 216 0.64 -14.22 19.04
C LEU A 216 -0.33 -13.23 19.72
N ALA A 217 -1.16 -12.52 18.94
CA ALA A 217 -2.16 -11.63 19.49
C ALA A 217 -3.31 -12.40 20.18
N CYS A 218 -3.69 -13.58 19.68
CA CYS A 218 -4.65 -14.48 20.33
C CYS A 218 -4.08 -15.07 21.62
N ASP A 219 -2.88 -15.64 21.56
CA ASP A 219 -2.16 -16.16 22.72
C ASP A 219 -2.03 -15.08 23.82
N ALA A 220 -1.70 -13.84 23.46
CA ALA A 220 -1.59 -12.74 24.42
C ALA A 220 -2.93 -12.41 25.10
N CYS A 221 -4.06 -12.62 24.40
CA CYS A 221 -5.40 -12.46 24.98
C CYS A 221 -5.71 -13.57 25.99
N VAL A 222 -5.39 -14.83 25.64
CA VAL A 222 -5.56 -15.98 26.55
C VAL A 222 -4.71 -15.82 27.80
N LEU A 223 -3.42 -15.49 27.65
CA LEU A 223 -2.49 -15.28 28.76
C LEU A 223 -2.85 -14.09 29.65
N ARG A 224 -3.53 -13.08 29.11
CA ARG A 224 -4.06 -11.95 29.89
C ARG A 224 -5.30 -12.36 30.68
N ALA A 225 -6.17 -13.17 30.08
CA ALA A 225 -7.36 -13.70 30.74
C ALA A 225 -7.02 -14.76 31.79
N ARG A 226 -5.91 -15.49 31.61
CA ARG A 226 -5.42 -16.57 32.48
C ARG A 226 -3.90 -16.51 32.72
N PRO A 227 -3.44 -15.55 33.54
CA PRO A 227 -2.01 -15.40 33.79
C PRO A 227 -1.37 -16.59 34.50
N GLY A 228 -2.12 -17.31 35.35
CA GLY A 228 -1.65 -18.47 36.11
C GLY A 228 -1.53 -19.77 35.31
N ASP A 229 -2.21 -19.88 34.17
CA ASP A 229 -2.32 -21.13 33.41
C ASP A 229 -1.28 -21.25 32.28
N ARG A 230 -0.18 -20.48 32.36
CA ARG A 230 0.87 -20.41 31.31
C ARG A 230 1.46 -21.76 30.94
N ARG A 231 1.80 -22.58 31.94
CA ARG A 231 2.40 -23.91 31.73
C ARG A 231 1.40 -24.85 31.06
N ASP A 232 0.18 -24.91 31.59
CA ASP A 232 -0.91 -25.71 31.02
C ASP A 232 -1.19 -25.30 29.57
N TYR A 233 -1.11 -24.00 29.27
CA TYR A 233 -1.27 -23.49 27.91
C TYR A 233 -0.14 -23.93 26.97
N ALA A 234 1.13 -23.80 27.39
CA ALA A 234 2.26 -24.26 26.60
C ALA A 234 2.17 -25.76 26.30
N HIS A 235 1.79 -26.59 27.28
CA HIS A 235 1.55 -28.01 27.08
C HIS A 235 0.38 -28.29 26.13
N ALA A 236 -0.69 -27.50 26.20
CA ALA A 236 -1.82 -27.60 25.27
C ALA A 236 -1.38 -27.31 23.82
N LEU A 237 -0.55 -26.29 23.61
CA LEU A 237 0.00 -25.97 22.28
C LEU A 237 0.89 -27.08 21.75
N LEU A 238 1.78 -27.63 22.58
CA LEU A 238 2.64 -28.75 22.20
C LEU A 238 1.83 -29.99 21.81
N ARG A 239 0.83 -30.36 22.63
CA ARG A 239 -0.06 -31.47 22.31
C ARG A 239 -0.92 -31.19 21.09
N GLY A 240 -1.22 -29.94 20.75
CA GLY A 240 -2.03 -29.54 19.61
C GLY A 240 -1.37 -29.73 18.24
N ILE A 241 -0.09 -30.11 18.20
CA ILE A 241 0.70 -30.30 16.96
C ILE A 241 0.47 -31.68 16.33
N GLU A 242 0.07 -32.67 17.13
CA GLU A 242 -0.27 -34.02 16.67
C GLU A 242 -1.59 -34.01 15.86
N ARG A 243 -1.64 -33.28 14.74
CA ARG A 243 -2.79 -33.23 13.83
C ARG A 243 -2.51 -34.14 12.63
N PRO A 244 -3.54 -34.77 12.05
CA PRO A 244 -3.39 -35.41 10.74
C PRO A 244 -2.86 -34.38 9.73
N ALA A 245 -2.01 -34.83 8.80
CA ALA A 245 -1.37 -33.96 7.81
C ALA A 245 -2.40 -33.00 7.18
N ILE A 246 -2.19 -31.70 7.38
CA ILE A 246 -2.99 -30.68 6.70
C ILE A 246 -2.74 -30.88 5.21
N PRO A 247 -3.79 -31.09 4.39
CA PRO A 247 -3.58 -31.23 2.95
C PRO A 247 -2.70 -30.10 2.46
N ALA A 248 -1.71 -30.34 1.59
CA ALA A 248 -0.84 -29.29 1.03
C ALA A 248 -1.62 -28.14 0.36
N LEU A 249 -2.90 -28.38 0.12
CA LEU A 249 -3.89 -27.47 -0.41
C LEU A 249 -4.50 -26.55 0.67
N ALA A 250 -4.52 -26.92 1.95
CA ALA A 250 -5.19 -26.24 3.06
C ALA A 250 -4.27 -25.38 3.94
N THR A 251 -3.24 -24.77 3.36
CA THR A 251 -2.19 -24.04 4.10
C THR A 251 -2.69 -22.86 4.93
N TRP A 252 -3.93 -22.39 4.77
CA TRP A 252 -4.50 -21.34 5.63
C TRP A 252 -4.87 -21.87 7.03
N LEU A 253 -5.08 -23.20 7.15
CA LEU A 253 -5.25 -23.90 8.42
C LEU A 253 -3.92 -24.27 9.07
N ASP A 254 -2.80 -24.05 8.36
CA ASP A 254 -1.47 -24.31 8.88
C ASP A 254 -1.13 -23.33 10.01
N GLU A 255 -0.60 -23.87 11.11
CA GLU A 255 -0.11 -23.13 12.28
C GLU A 255 1.42 -23.32 12.43
N PRO A 256 2.24 -22.77 11.51
CA PRO A 256 3.67 -22.68 11.77
C PRO A 256 3.91 -21.63 12.87
N HIS A 257 5.13 -21.60 13.43
CA HIS A 257 5.61 -20.64 14.46
C HIS A 257 5.35 -20.99 15.93
N LEU A 258 5.29 -22.30 16.26
CA LEU A 258 5.26 -22.77 17.65
C LEU A 258 6.37 -22.16 18.52
N LYS A 259 7.60 -22.07 17.98
CA LYS A 259 8.76 -21.52 18.69
C LYS A 259 8.50 -20.10 19.18
N GLU A 260 7.97 -19.24 18.31
CA GLU A 260 7.63 -17.86 18.63
C GLU A 260 6.51 -17.77 19.69
N ARG A 261 5.50 -18.64 19.59
CA ARG A 261 4.39 -18.71 20.56
C ARG A 261 4.87 -19.14 21.93
N LEU A 262 5.65 -20.22 22.02
CA LEU A 262 6.26 -20.69 23.27
C LEU A 262 7.18 -19.63 23.87
N ARG A 263 8.03 -19.00 23.05
CA ARG A 263 8.88 -17.88 23.49
C ARG A 263 8.04 -16.76 24.11
N MET A 264 6.90 -16.42 23.51
CA MET A 264 6.02 -15.37 24.04
C MET A 264 5.34 -15.76 25.35
N ILE A 265 4.95 -17.03 25.53
CA ILE A 265 4.38 -17.53 26.79
C ILE A 265 5.35 -17.30 27.97
N HIS A 266 6.65 -17.46 27.75
CA HIS A 266 7.67 -17.22 28.77
C HIS A 266 7.93 -15.74 29.08
N THR A 267 7.52 -14.82 28.19
CA THR A 267 7.65 -13.37 28.44
C THR A 267 6.52 -12.83 29.30
N ARG A 268 6.81 -11.85 30.17
CA ARG A 268 5.79 -11.16 30.97
C ARG A 268 4.87 -10.35 30.05
N ALA A 269 3.57 -10.38 30.35
CA ALA A 269 2.59 -9.60 29.61
C ALA A 269 2.80 -8.09 29.83
N HIS A 270 2.63 -7.28 28.79
CA HIS A 270 2.66 -5.83 28.91
C HIS A 270 1.43 -5.30 29.66
N HIS A 271 1.63 -4.24 30.45
CA HIS A 271 0.55 -3.51 31.12
C HIS A 271 -0.46 -2.92 30.12
N ALA A 272 -1.71 -2.75 30.58
CA ALA A 272 -2.81 -2.25 29.75
C ALA A 272 -2.54 -0.84 29.18
N THR A 273 -1.84 0.03 29.93
CA THR A 273 -1.44 1.38 29.51
C THR A 273 -0.53 1.36 28.29
N ARG A 274 0.50 0.48 28.29
CA ARG A 274 1.39 0.26 27.14
C ARG A 274 0.66 -0.29 25.91
N THR A 275 -0.38 -1.09 26.11
CA THR A 275 -1.21 -1.58 24.99
C THR A 275 -2.03 -0.44 24.39
N ARG A 276 -2.60 0.45 25.22
CA ARG A 276 -3.39 1.60 24.76
C ARG A 276 -2.53 2.64 24.02
N SER A 277 -1.36 3.00 24.56
CA SER A 277 -0.45 3.92 23.87
C SER A 277 0.03 3.37 22.53
N GLY A 278 0.22 2.06 22.43
CA GLY A 278 0.53 1.41 21.17
C GLY A 278 -0.59 1.48 20.12
N LEU A 279 -1.85 1.46 20.53
CA LEU A 279 -2.98 1.65 19.61
C LEU A 279 -3.01 3.08 19.08
N VAL A 280 -2.75 4.08 19.94
CA VAL A 280 -2.66 5.49 19.51
C VAL A 280 -1.49 5.69 18.54
N ALA A 281 -0.30 5.18 18.89
CA ALA A 281 0.87 5.25 18.01
C ALA A 281 0.61 4.56 16.66
N LEU A 282 -0.10 3.42 16.67
CA LEU A 282 -0.49 2.72 15.46
C LEU A 282 -1.49 3.53 14.62
N THR A 283 -2.51 4.15 15.23
CA THR A 283 -3.47 4.98 14.50
C THR A 283 -2.79 6.18 13.85
N LEU A 284 -1.85 6.84 14.55
CA LEU A 284 -1.07 7.94 14.01
C LEU A 284 -0.16 7.48 12.87
N LEU A 285 0.47 6.30 13.01
CA LEU A 285 1.30 5.72 11.95
C LEU A 285 0.48 5.41 10.68
N ILE A 286 -0.71 4.81 10.84
CA ILE A 286 -1.59 4.48 9.72
C ILE A 286 -2.08 5.78 9.04
N ALA A 287 -2.56 6.74 9.81
CA ALA A 287 -3.03 8.02 9.29
C ALA A 287 -1.92 8.80 8.58
N GLY A 288 -0.74 8.92 9.23
CA GLY A 288 0.41 9.61 8.66
C GLY A 288 0.94 8.95 7.38
N SER A 289 0.98 7.62 7.33
CA SER A 289 1.43 6.90 6.13
C SER A 289 0.44 6.99 4.98
N ALA A 290 -0.87 6.90 5.26
CA ALA A 290 -1.90 7.08 4.25
C ALA A 290 -1.90 8.53 3.71
N PHE A 291 -1.71 9.52 4.59
CA PHE A 291 -1.57 10.92 4.19
C PHE A 291 -0.33 11.15 3.32
N ALA A 292 0.83 10.61 3.72
CA ALA A 292 2.06 10.71 2.92
C ALA A 292 1.90 10.06 1.54
N ALA A 293 1.30 8.86 1.47
CA ALA A 293 1.03 8.18 0.21
C ALA A 293 0.10 8.99 -0.71
N HIS A 294 -0.92 9.64 -0.13
CA HIS A 294 -1.82 10.53 -0.85
C HIS A 294 -1.10 11.79 -1.37
N ALA A 295 -0.29 12.45 -0.54
CA ALA A 295 0.45 13.66 -0.89
C ALA A 295 1.49 13.44 -2.01
N MET A 296 2.15 12.27 -2.03
CA MET A 296 3.08 11.88 -3.10
C MET A 296 2.38 11.74 -4.48
N GLN A 297 1.08 11.45 -4.49
CA GLN A 297 0.32 11.37 -5.74
C GLN A 297 -0.08 12.75 -6.26
N ALA A 298 -0.46 13.68 -5.37
CA ALA A 298 -0.83 15.04 -5.74
C ALA A 298 0.30 15.79 -6.47
N SER A 299 1.55 15.53 -6.07
CA SER A 299 2.75 16.09 -6.72
C SER A 299 3.03 15.49 -8.11
N SER A 300 2.56 14.27 -8.40
CA SER A 300 2.69 13.66 -9.74
C SER A 300 1.63 14.13 -10.75
N HIS A 301 0.51 14.67 -10.27
CA HIS A 301 -0.55 15.27 -11.08
C HIS A 301 -0.29 16.73 -11.44
N GLU A 302 0.76 17.36 -10.92
CA GLU A 302 1.21 18.65 -11.44
C GLU A 302 1.71 18.42 -12.88
N SER A 303 0.95 18.93 -13.84
CA SER A 303 1.04 18.62 -15.27
C SER A 303 2.50 18.56 -15.75
N LYS A 304 2.91 17.40 -16.28
CA LYS A 304 4.16 17.26 -17.05
C LYS A 304 4.22 18.43 -18.05
N PRO A 305 5.31 19.21 -18.11
CA PRO A 305 5.36 20.40 -18.96
C PRO A 305 5.03 20.01 -20.40
N ALA A 306 4.00 20.64 -20.98
CA ALA A 306 3.68 20.47 -22.37
C ALA A 306 4.89 20.93 -23.20
N THR A 307 5.40 20.05 -24.06
CA THR A 307 6.45 20.37 -25.04
C THR A 307 5.83 20.90 -26.35
N ALA A 308 4.57 21.35 -26.30
CA ALA A 308 3.95 21.99 -27.45
C ALA A 308 4.66 23.33 -27.74
N PRO A 309 4.88 23.71 -29.00
CA PRO A 309 5.50 24.98 -29.34
C PRO A 309 4.68 26.12 -28.72
N VAL A 310 5.36 27.05 -28.05
CA VAL A 310 4.74 28.24 -27.48
C VAL A 310 4.13 29.04 -28.62
N VAL A 311 2.80 29.07 -28.71
CA VAL A 311 2.09 29.91 -29.69
C VAL A 311 1.80 31.25 -29.02
N PHE A 312 2.51 32.29 -29.46
CA PHE A 312 2.25 33.66 -29.02
C PHE A 312 0.90 34.15 -29.55
N ALA A 313 0.25 35.05 -28.81
CA ALA A 313 -0.98 35.69 -29.27
C ALA A 313 -0.68 36.53 -30.54
N LYS A 314 -1.61 36.53 -31.50
CA LYS A 314 -1.48 37.33 -32.75
C LYS A 314 -1.25 38.80 -32.35
N GLY A 315 -0.16 39.40 -32.83
CA GLY A 315 0.15 40.83 -32.66
C GLY A 315 1.04 41.20 -31.47
N HIS A 316 1.47 40.25 -30.62
CA HIS A 316 2.39 40.51 -29.52
C HIS A 316 3.60 39.59 -29.62
N MET A 317 4.66 40.06 -30.29
CA MET A 317 5.97 39.41 -30.22
C MET A 317 6.60 39.82 -28.89
N PRO A 318 7.01 38.87 -28.04
CA PRO A 318 7.62 39.22 -26.76
C PRO A 318 8.93 39.98 -26.94
N PRO A 319 9.30 40.87 -26.01
CA PRO A 319 10.62 41.49 -26.03
C PRO A 319 11.69 40.40 -25.93
N ALA A 320 12.69 40.49 -26.81
CA ALA A 320 13.85 39.60 -26.75
C ALA A 320 14.54 39.75 -25.39
N PRO A 321 15.06 38.65 -24.81
CA PRO A 321 15.79 38.71 -23.55
C PRO A 321 17.04 39.58 -23.72
N VAL A 322 17.24 40.51 -22.79
CA VAL A 322 18.44 41.36 -22.77
C VAL A 322 19.64 40.48 -22.44
N TYR A 323 20.68 40.54 -23.27
CA TYR A 323 21.92 39.80 -23.05
C TYR A 323 22.71 40.44 -21.90
N PRO A 324 23.01 39.74 -20.79
CA PRO A 324 23.79 40.31 -19.69
C PRO A 324 25.22 40.68 -20.13
N GLU A 325 25.67 41.88 -19.78
CA GLU A 325 27.03 42.35 -20.10
C GLU A 325 28.13 41.45 -19.51
N SER A 326 27.88 40.86 -18.34
CA SER A 326 28.79 39.89 -17.72
C SER A 326 28.96 38.61 -18.56
N ALA A 327 27.88 38.13 -19.16
CA ALA A 327 27.90 36.96 -20.05
C ALA A 327 28.52 37.33 -21.42
N LYS A 328 28.29 38.55 -21.91
CA LYS A 328 28.88 39.07 -23.16
C LYS A 328 30.41 39.21 -23.05
N LYS A 329 30.89 39.78 -21.93
CA LYS A 329 32.33 39.93 -21.64
C LYS A 329 33.05 38.58 -21.53
N ASN A 330 32.38 37.59 -20.96
CA ASN A 330 32.92 36.24 -20.77
C ASN A 330 32.67 35.29 -21.97
N ARG A 331 32.13 35.80 -23.09
CA ARG A 331 31.79 35.04 -24.31
C ARG A 331 30.95 33.79 -24.03
N GLN A 332 29.98 33.89 -23.11
CA GLN A 332 29.14 32.77 -22.68
C GLN A 332 27.88 32.69 -23.52
N GLU A 333 27.69 31.58 -24.25
CA GLU A 333 26.49 31.29 -25.06
C GLU A 333 25.75 30.05 -24.54
N GLY A 334 24.51 29.85 -24.96
CA GLY A 334 23.77 28.64 -24.61
C GLY A 334 22.26 28.75 -24.84
N THR A 335 21.57 27.61 -24.73
CA THR A 335 20.11 27.57 -24.71
C THR A 335 19.62 27.34 -23.28
N VAL A 336 18.91 28.30 -22.73
CA VAL A 336 18.25 28.18 -21.42
C VAL A 336 16.83 27.67 -21.64
N ILE A 337 16.45 26.59 -20.96
CA ILE A 337 15.07 26.10 -20.98
C ILE A 337 14.38 26.65 -19.72
N VAL A 338 13.35 27.48 -19.94
CA VAL A 338 12.51 28.01 -18.86
C VAL A 338 11.20 27.26 -18.81
N LEU A 339 10.85 26.73 -17.64
CA LEU A 339 9.55 26.17 -17.32
C LEU A 339 8.65 27.31 -16.87
N ALA A 340 7.62 27.60 -17.66
CA ALA A 340 6.67 28.67 -17.38
C ALA A 340 5.27 28.10 -17.10
N LYS A 341 4.66 28.47 -15.97
CA LYS A 341 3.28 28.16 -15.62
C LYS A 341 2.37 29.23 -16.21
N VAL A 342 1.64 28.87 -17.27
CA VAL A 342 0.73 29.76 -17.97
C VAL A 342 -0.65 29.69 -17.31
N GLY A 343 -1.22 30.84 -16.92
CA GLY A 343 -2.57 30.96 -16.40
C GLY A 343 -3.65 30.82 -17.47
N THR A 344 -4.91 30.73 -17.04
CA THR A 344 -6.08 30.65 -17.95
C THR A 344 -6.29 31.92 -18.77
N ASP A 345 -5.69 33.03 -18.35
CA ASP A 345 -5.63 34.34 -19.02
C ASP A 345 -4.43 34.49 -19.98
N GLY A 346 -3.53 33.50 -20.02
CA GLY A 346 -2.33 33.53 -20.85
C GLY A 346 -1.12 34.23 -20.22
N ARG A 347 -1.23 34.75 -18.99
CA ARG A 347 -0.10 35.35 -18.27
C ARG A 347 0.78 34.28 -17.63
N ILE A 348 2.07 34.57 -17.45
CA ILE A 348 2.99 33.68 -16.73
C ILE A 348 2.80 33.89 -15.22
N LEU A 349 2.32 32.86 -14.53
CA LEU A 349 2.13 32.84 -13.07
C LEU A 349 3.41 32.48 -12.32
N SER A 350 4.30 31.70 -12.93
CA SER A 350 5.58 31.29 -12.36
C SER A 350 6.55 30.90 -13.46
N ALA A 351 7.82 31.31 -13.35
CA ALA A 351 8.88 30.88 -14.24
C ALA A 351 10.03 30.29 -13.42
N LYS A 352 10.47 29.09 -13.78
CA LYS A 352 11.61 28.40 -13.13
C LYS A 352 12.54 27.84 -14.19
N PRO A 353 13.86 27.92 -14.02
CA PRO A 353 14.79 27.34 -14.97
C PRO A 353 14.86 25.81 -14.81
N GLU A 354 15.05 25.09 -15.92
CA GLU A 354 15.43 23.68 -15.87
C GLU A 354 16.91 23.58 -15.44
N PRO A 355 17.27 22.74 -14.46
CA PRO A 355 18.66 22.59 -14.03
C PRO A 355 19.56 22.19 -15.21
N GLY A 356 20.59 23.00 -15.50
CA GLY A 356 21.47 22.80 -16.65
C GLY A 356 22.85 23.45 -16.46
N LYS A 357 23.80 23.12 -17.34
CA LYS A 357 25.18 23.64 -17.33
C LYS A 357 25.31 25.01 -18.03
N VAL A 358 24.36 25.92 -17.80
CA VAL A 358 24.38 27.26 -18.43
C VAL A 358 24.77 28.30 -17.38
N ALA A 359 25.45 29.38 -17.81
CA ALA A 359 25.90 30.43 -16.91
C ALA A 359 24.72 31.06 -16.13
N PRO A 360 24.83 31.28 -14.80
CA PRO A 360 23.73 31.83 -13.99
C PRO A 360 23.17 33.14 -14.52
N ALA A 361 24.02 34.03 -15.05
CA ALA A 361 23.60 35.30 -15.62
C ALA A 361 22.62 35.13 -16.81
N LEU A 362 22.83 34.13 -17.68
CA LEU A 362 21.93 33.83 -18.78
C LEU A 362 20.61 33.23 -18.29
N VAL A 363 20.67 32.45 -17.21
CA VAL A 363 19.50 31.85 -16.57
C VAL A 363 18.59 32.94 -15.98
N ASP A 364 19.17 33.88 -15.24
CA ASP A 364 18.42 34.99 -14.63
C ASP A 364 17.76 35.87 -15.68
N ALA A 365 18.48 36.21 -16.75
CA ALA A 365 17.94 36.99 -17.87
C ALA A 365 16.79 36.27 -18.60
N ALA A 366 16.92 34.96 -18.81
CA ALA A 366 15.88 34.16 -19.44
C ALA A 366 14.61 34.09 -18.57
N VAL A 367 14.75 33.85 -17.26
CA VAL A 367 13.62 33.78 -16.32
C VAL A 367 12.92 35.13 -16.20
N GLN A 368 13.68 36.23 -16.13
CA GLN A 368 13.14 37.59 -16.04
C GLN A 368 12.36 37.96 -17.32
N ALA A 369 12.91 37.65 -18.49
CA ALA A 369 12.23 37.89 -19.76
C ALA A 369 10.91 37.11 -19.84
N VAL A 370 10.95 35.79 -19.61
CA VAL A 370 9.76 34.91 -19.69
C VAL A 370 8.66 35.31 -18.71
N SER A 371 9.02 35.78 -17.52
CA SER A 371 8.04 36.21 -16.51
C SER A 371 7.17 37.40 -16.97
N SER A 372 7.65 38.19 -17.92
CA SER A 372 6.92 39.34 -18.48
C SER A 372 6.06 39.00 -19.71
N TRP A 373 6.17 37.78 -20.24
CA TRP A 373 5.51 37.40 -21.48
C TRP A 373 4.03 37.07 -21.29
N THR A 374 3.26 37.22 -22.37
CA THR A 374 1.89 36.73 -22.46
C THR A 374 1.79 35.77 -23.65
N VAL A 375 1.30 34.56 -23.40
CA VAL A 375 1.21 33.47 -24.38
C VAL A 375 -0.24 33.00 -24.49
N LYS A 376 -0.59 32.27 -25.56
CA LYS A 376 -1.94 31.70 -25.63
C LYS A 376 -2.12 30.66 -24.51
N PRO A 377 -3.21 30.72 -23.73
CA PRO A 377 -3.46 29.72 -22.69
C PRO A 377 -3.65 28.34 -23.31
N ALA A 378 -3.21 27.31 -22.60
CA ALA A 378 -3.50 25.93 -22.97
C ALA A 378 -5.02 25.69 -22.91
N ARG A 379 -5.55 24.81 -23.75
CA ARG A 379 -6.97 24.43 -23.74
C ARG A 379 -7.14 22.95 -23.46
N ASP A 380 -8.20 22.58 -22.74
CA ASP A 380 -8.59 21.19 -22.54
C ASP A 380 -9.23 20.59 -23.81
N ALA A 381 -9.59 19.29 -23.76
CA ALA A 381 -10.24 18.59 -24.88
C ALA A 381 -11.63 19.14 -25.22
N GLN A 382 -12.21 19.97 -24.36
CA GLN A 382 -13.51 20.61 -24.47
C GLN A 382 -13.38 22.08 -24.91
N GLY A 383 -12.15 22.58 -25.11
CA GLY A 383 -11.85 23.92 -25.58
C GLY A 383 -11.72 25.00 -24.49
N ASN A 384 -11.81 24.67 -23.20
CA ASN A 384 -11.70 25.65 -22.11
C ASN A 384 -10.24 25.95 -21.77
N PRO A 385 -9.89 27.21 -21.44
CA PRO A 385 -8.53 27.55 -21.02
C PRO A 385 -8.18 26.88 -19.69
N VAL A 386 -7.01 26.26 -19.62
CA VAL A 386 -6.48 25.57 -18.44
C VAL A 386 -5.08 26.03 -18.12
N THR A 387 -4.74 26.03 -16.83
CA THR A 387 -3.38 26.33 -16.36
C THR A 387 -2.44 25.19 -16.69
N ALA A 388 -1.33 25.46 -17.36
CA ALA A 388 -0.37 24.44 -17.78
C ALA A 388 1.09 24.91 -17.69
N TRP A 389 1.99 23.97 -17.42
CA TRP A 389 3.43 24.21 -17.53
C TRP A 389 3.88 24.04 -18.98
N VAL A 390 4.70 24.97 -19.48
CA VAL A 390 5.25 24.96 -20.85
C VAL A 390 6.77 25.11 -20.81
N LYS A 391 7.48 24.40 -21.69
CA LYS A 391 8.93 24.54 -21.89
C LYS A 391 9.22 25.60 -22.95
N ILE A 392 9.97 26.64 -22.58
CA ILE A 392 10.36 27.73 -23.46
C ILE A 392 11.89 27.70 -23.65
N PRO A 393 12.40 27.26 -24.82
CA PRO A 393 13.83 27.34 -25.10
C PRO A 393 14.21 28.77 -25.53
N ILE A 394 15.17 29.36 -24.84
CA ILE A 394 15.74 30.68 -25.16
C ILE A 394 17.20 30.50 -25.55
N LYS A 395 17.53 30.85 -26.79
CA LYS A 395 18.89 30.77 -27.32
C LYS A 395 19.60 32.12 -27.15
N PHE A 396 20.78 32.10 -26.55
CA PHE A 396 21.72 33.23 -26.52
C PHE A 396 22.92 32.92 -27.41
N ALA A 397 23.16 33.75 -28.43
CA ALA A 397 24.29 33.65 -29.35
C ALA A 397 24.96 35.02 -29.54
N LEU A 398 26.30 35.06 -29.59
CA LEU A 398 27.10 36.27 -29.78
C LEU A 398 27.12 36.62 -31.28
N GLY A 399 26.07 37.30 -31.75
CA GLY A 399 25.98 37.73 -33.14
C GLY A 399 24.67 38.40 -33.57
N ASP A 400 23.62 38.35 -32.74
CA ASP A 400 22.27 38.79 -33.13
C ASP A 400 22.03 40.31 -33.10
N ASP A 401 23.01 41.13 -32.69
CA ASP A 401 22.90 42.60 -32.67
C ASP A 401 22.83 43.25 -34.08
N LYS A 402 22.91 42.48 -35.18
CA LYS A 402 22.80 43.03 -36.56
C LYS A 402 21.40 42.96 -37.20
N ASN A 403 20.40 42.36 -36.56
CA ASN A 403 19.08 42.14 -37.19
C ASN A 403 17.86 42.66 -36.40
N ALA A 404 18.05 43.58 -35.45
CA ALA A 404 16.97 44.21 -34.67
C ALA A 404 16.06 45.18 -35.49
N GLY A 405 15.89 44.98 -36.81
CA GLY A 405 15.17 45.92 -37.68
C GLY A 405 14.55 45.37 -38.97
N LYS A 406 14.37 44.05 -39.17
CA LYS A 406 13.64 43.55 -40.34
C LYS A 406 12.48 42.62 -39.97
N LYS A 407 11.27 43.02 -40.37
CA LYS A 407 10.06 42.19 -40.39
C LYS A 407 10.35 40.85 -41.09
N PRO A 408 9.91 39.70 -40.54
CA PRO A 408 9.92 38.46 -41.30
C PRO A 408 8.90 38.56 -42.44
N THR A 409 9.40 38.41 -43.67
CA THR A 409 8.58 38.27 -44.88
C THR A 409 7.78 36.97 -44.81
N SER A 410 6.50 37.08 -45.14
CA SER A 410 5.55 35.99 -45.32
C SER A 410 5.95 35.10 -46.51
N THR A 411 6.13 33.80 -46.26
CA THR A 411 5.78 32.70 -47.18
C THR A 411 5.56 31.44 -46.37
#